data_AF-A0A0B6YK19-F1
#
_entry.id   AF-A0A0B6YK19-F1
#
_cell.length_a   1.000
_cell.length_b   1.000
_cell.length_c   1.000
_cell.angle_alpha   90.00
_cell.angle_beta   90.00
_cell.angle_gamma   90.00
#
_symmetry.space_group_name_H-M   'P 1'
#
loop_
_entity.id
_entity.type
_entity.pdbx_description
1 polymer ?
#
loop_
_entity_poly.entity_id
_entity_poly.type
_entity_poly.pdbx_seq_one_letter_code
_entity_poly.pdbx_strand_id
1 'polypeptide(L)'
;TIHECFSSPFEQQLWNNFFHCAIAFLTQDSLQLDNFSQSKRNKIIARYKDMRRETGFEIRSMWFKLGPNKIKFIPQLVGPILEMTLIPETELRKATIPIFFDMMVHEFNQPIPNSNHIQGNFHEFENEMITKLDTLIEGGRGDEQYMKLFTEIMEHLCDGNVVIRDQGLTFVNTIYDLLERLLVYRTIIQDEIREHRITCIVNLLDFYHEINRQEMYIRYLHKLCDLH
;
A
#
# COMPACT_ATOMS: atom_id res chain seq x y z
N THR A 1 9.05 7.50 -28.17
CA THR A 1 7.72 7.49 -27.49
C THR A 1 7.80 8.33 -26.22
N ILE A 2 6.68 8.69 -25.57
CA ILE A 2 6.69 9.48 -24.30
C ILE A 2 7.72 8.95 -23.29
N HIS A 3 7.92 7.63 -23.26
CA HIS A 3 8.92 6.97 -22.40
C HIS A 3 10.36 7.43 -22.62
N GLU A 4 10.81 7.68 -23.85
CA GLU A 4 12.18 8.15 -24.12
C GLU A 4 12.41 9.57 -23.61
N CYS A 5 11.36 10.40 -23.64
CA CYS A 5 11.40 11.78 -23.14
C CYS A 5 11.52 11.85 -21.61
N PHE A 6 11.03 10.85 -20.88
CA PHE A 6 11.11 10.79 -19.42
C PHE A 6 12.49 10.33 -18.91
N SER A 7 13.20 9.54 -19.72
CA SER A 7 14.43 8.87 -19.30
C SER A 7 15.71 9.65 -19.64
N SER A 8 15.65 10.63 -20.55
CA SER A 8 16.84 11.41 -20.94
C SER A 8 16.49 12.86 -21.34
N PRO A 9 16.86 13.88 -20.53
CA PRO A 9 17.46 13.76 -19.19
C PRO A 9 16.47 13.21 -18.14
N PHE A 10 16.99 12.59 -17.07
CA PHE A 10 16.13 12.16 -15.97
C PHE A 10 15.69 13.35 -15.14
N GLU A 11 14.37 13.58 -15.08
CA GLU A 11 13.77 14.66 -14.29
C GLU A 11 12.89 14.10 -13.17
N GLN A 12 13.42 14.06 -11.94
CA GLN A 12 12.71 13.48 -10.79
C GLN A 12 11.31 14.07 -10.58
N GLN A 13 11.15 15.39 -10.73
CA GLN A 13 9.86 16.06 -10.54
C GLN A 13 8.84 15.63 -11.60
N LEU A 14 9.26 15.41 -12.84
CA LEU A 14 8.37 14.97 -13.92
C LEU A 14 7.82 13.57 -13.64
N TRP A 15 8.69 12.65 -13.20
CA TRP A 15 8.29 11.31 -12.74
C TRP A 15 7.35 11.39 -11.54
N ASN A 16 7.68 12.23 -10.55
CA ASN A 16 6.85 12.40 -9.37
C ASN A 16 5.43 12.90 -9.73
N ASN A 17 5.37 13.94 -10.55
CA ASN A 17 4.11 14.50 -11.06
C ASN A 17 3.32 13.47 -11.85
N PHE A 18 3.98 12.63 -12.66
CA PHE A 18 3.32 11.54 -13.39
C PHE A 18 2.65 10.56 -12.42
N PHE A 19 3.37 10.04 -11.42
CA PHE A 19 2.80 9.07 -10.49
C PHE A 19 1.63 9.67 -9.71
N HIS A 20 1.81 10.85 -9.13
CA HIS A 20 0.73 11.51 -8.39
C HIS A 20 -0.48 11.83 -9.26
N CYS A 21 -0.29 12.31 -10.50
CA CYS A 21 -1.39 12.61 -11.42
C CYS A 21 -2.14 11.34 -11.84
N ALA A 22 -1.41 10.28 -12.20
CA ALA A 22 -2.01 9.02 -12.63
C ALA A 22 -2.77 8.33 -11.48
N ILE A 23 -2.24 8.38 -10.26
CA ILE A 23 -2.89 7.83 -9.08
C ILE A 23 -4.11 8.66 -8.70
N ALA A 24 -4.02 10.00 -8.71
CA ALA A 24 -5.18 10.87 -8.47
C ALA A 24 -6.29 10.65 -9.50
N PHE A 25 -5.93 10.42 -10.76
CA PHE A 25 -6.90 10.03 -11.79
C PHE A 25 -7.57 8.69 -11.45
N LEU A 26 -6.82 7.69 -10.97
CA LEU A 26 -7.36 6.38 -10.58
C LEU A 26 -8.27 6.42 -9.36
N THR A 27 -7.97 7.27 -8.39
CA THR A 27 -8.65 7.31 -7.09
C THR A 27 -9.86 8.24 -7.08
N GLN A 28 -10.08 9.04 -8.13
CA GLN A 28 -11.25 9.93 -8.23
C GLN A 28 -12.59 9.17 -8.15
N ASP A 29 -13.59 9.78 -7.52
CA ASP A 29 -14.91 9.17 -7.28
C ASP A 29 -15.62 8.69 -8.55
N SER A 30 -15.44 9.41 -9.67
CA SER A 30 -16.06 9.06 -10.95
C SER A 30 -15.60 7.72 -11.52
N LEU A 31 -14.42 7.24 -11.11
CA LEU A 31 -13.88 5.95 -11.49
C LEU A 31 -14.07 4.86 -10.43
N GLN A 32 -14.57 5.18 -9.23
CA GLN A 32 -14.89 4.17 -8.22
C GLN A 32 -16.19 3.45 -8.57
N LEU A 33 -16.13 2.61 -9.61
CA LEU A 33 -17.30 1.94 -10.20
C LEU A 33 -18.07 1.09 -9.18
N ASP A 34 -17.38 0.66 -8.13
CA ASP A 34 -17.87 -0.14 -7.02
C ASP A 34 -18.92 0.59 -6.17
N ASN A 35 -18.90 1.92 -6.20
CA ASN A 35 -19.88 2.79 -5.57
C ASN A 35 -21.13 3.01 -6.44
N PHE A 36 -21.14 2.55 -7.69
CA PHE A 36 -22.27 2.67 -8.60
C PHE A 36 -23.16 1.43 -8.58
N SER A 37 -24.44 1.65 -8.91
CA SER A 37 -25.37 0.55 -9.17
C SER A 37 -24.86 -0.35 -10.30
N GLN A 38 -25.21 -1.64 -10.24
CA GLN A 38 -24.77 -2.63 -11.21
C GLN A 38 -25.10 -2.21 -12.66
N SER A 39 -26.28 -1.62 -12.90
CA SER A 39 -26.68 -1.15 -14.23
C SER A 39 -25.77 -0.03 -14.75
N LYS A 40 -25.44 0.96 -13.90
CA LYS A 40 -24.54 2.06 -14.26
C LYS A 40 -23.13 1.54 -14.50
N ARG A 41 -22.61 0.69 -13.61
CA ARG A 41 -21.30 0.03 -13.74
C ARG A 41 -21.19 -0.73 -15.07
N ASN A 42 -22.16 -1.59 -15.37
CA ASN A 42 -22.17 -2.40 -16.59
C ASN A 42 -22.19 -1.53 -17.85
N LYS A 43 -22.98 -0.44 -17.86
CA LYS A 43 -23.01 0.50 -19.00
C LYS A 43 -21.67 1.21 -19.21
N ILE A 44 -21.01 1.62 -18.12
CA ILE A 44 -19.69 2.28 -18.19
C ILE A 44 -18.66 1.30 -18.74
N ILE A 45 -18.56 0.10 -18.16
CA ILE A 45 -17.58 -0.92 -18.57
C ILE A 45 -17.83 -1.34 -20.03
N ALA A 46 -19.07 -1.55 -20.45
CA ALA A 46 -19.38 -1.94 -21.82
C ALA A 46 -18.97 -0.86 -22.85
N ARG A 47 -19.04 0.42 -22.47
CA ARG A 47 -18.74 1.54 -23.38
C ARG A 47 -17.28 1.98 -23.37
N TYR A 48 -16.65 2.00 -22.20
CA TYR A 48 -15.34 2.60 -21.99
C TYR A 48 -14.28 1.64 -21.44
N LYS A 49 -14.65 0.38 -21.19
CA LYS A 49 -13.88 -0.57 -20.37
C LYS A 49 -13.64 -0.03 -18.95
N ASP A 50 -12.82 -0.73 -18.17
CA ASP A 50 -12.37 -0.24 -16.88
C ASP A 50 -11.04 0.51 -17.04
N MET A 51 -11.13 1.85 -17.14
CA MET A 51 -9.97 2.73 -17.28
C MET A 51 -8.97 2.59 -16.11
N ARG A 52 -9.42 2.04 -14.97
CA ARG A 52 -8.54 1.83 -13.83
C ARG A 52 -7.47 0.77 -14.11
N ARG A 53 -7.82 -0.28 -14.85
CA ARG A 53 -6.90 -1.34 -15.25
C ARG A 53 -5.79 -0.81 -16.15
N GLU A 54 -6.16 -0.16 -17.24
CA GLU A 54 -5.21 0.36 -18.23
C GLU A 54 -4.24 1.35 -17.60
N THR A 55 -4.74 2.29 -16.79
CA THR A 55 -3.88 3.27 -16.12
C THR A 55 -2.96 2.61 -15.08
N GLY A 56 -3.46 1.64 -14.31
CA GLY A 56 -2.64 0.89 -13.36
C GLY A 56 -1.53 0.09 -14.02
N PHE A 57 -1.78 -0.49 -15.19
CA PHE A 57 -0.74 -1.14 -15.99
C PHE A 57 0.31 -0.16 -16.49
N GLU A 58 -0.07 1.05 -16.88
CA GLU A 58 0.88 2.10 -17.24
C GLU A 58 1.70 2.58 -16.03
N ILE A 59 1.09 2.77 -14.85
CA ILE A 59 1.82 3.10 -13.62
C ILE A 59 2.85 2.01 -13.30
N ARG A 60 2.45 0.74 -13.38
CA ARG A 60 3.35 -0.40 -13.19
C ARG A 60 4.49 -0.38 -14.21
N SER A 61 4.16 -0.22 -15.50
CA SER A 61 5.14 -0.13 -16.60
C SER A 61 6.17 0.98 -16.34
N MET A 62 5.70 2.14 -15.90
CA MET A 62 6.53 3.30 -15.59
C MET A 62 7.40 3.08 -14.35
N TRP A 63 6.86 2.46 -13.28
CA TRP A 63 7.63 2.09 -12.09
C TRP A 63 8.82 1.20 -12.45
N PHE A 64 8.61 0.14 -13.23
CA PHE A 64 9.70 -0.77 -13.61
C PHE A 64 10.70 -0.16 -14.60
N LYS A 65 10.38 0.99 -15.23
CA LYS A 65 11.29 1.75 -16.09
C LYS A 65 12.16 2.78 -15.35
N LEU A 66 11.90 3.05 -14.07
CA LEU A 66 12.72 3.97 -13.26
C LEU A 66 14.18 3.52 -13.11
N GLY A 67 14.44 2.21 -13.24
CA GLY A 67 15.77 1.62 -13.09
C GLY A 67 16.39 1.97 -11.72
N PRO A 68 17.65 2.45 -11.66
CA PRO A 68 18.31 2.78 -10.40
C PRO A 68 17.69 3.97 -9.66
N ASN A 69 16.80 4.74 -10.32
CA ASN A 69 16.19 5.92 -9.72
C ASN A 69 15.01 5.59 -8.77
N LYS A 70 14.57 4.32 -8.68
CA LYS A 70 13.42 3.93 -7.85
C LYS A 70 13.55 4.39 -6.40
N ILE A 71 14.75 4.31 -5.82
CA ILE A 71 14.96 4.73 -4.44
C ILE A 71 14.63 6.20 -4.21
N LYS A 72 14.77 7.06 -5.22
CA LYS A 72 14.45 8.49 -5.10
C LYS A 72 12.96 8.75 -4.80
N PHE A 73 12.13 7.71 -4.92
CA PHE A 73 10.69 7.75 -4.68
C PHE A 73 10.25 6.88 -3.50
N ILE A 74 11.17 6.14 -2.88
CA ILE A 74 10.90 5.32 -1.68
C ILE A 74 11.37 6.13 -0.47
N PRO A 75 10.56 6.26 0.59
CA PRO A 75 9.23 5.65 0.79
C PRO A 75 8.05 6.49 0.26
N GLN A 76 8.28 7.68 -0.29
CA GLN A 76 7.23 8.68 -0.60
C GLN A 76 6.08 8.19 -1.51
N LEU A 77 6.33 7.24 -2.43
CA LEU A 77 5.30 6.66 -3.30
C LEU A 77 4.57 5.46 -2.71
N VAL A 78 4.96 4.96 -1.53
CA VAL A 78 4.26 3.84 -0.87
C VAL A 78 2.79 4.17 -0.63
N GLY A 79 2.49 5.31 -0.02
CA GLY A 79 1.12 5.77 0.22
C GLY A 79 0.28 5.91 -1.06
N PRO A 80 0.73 6.70 -2.06
CA PRO A 80 0.04 6.81 -3.35
C PRO A 80 -0.18 5.45 -4.04
N ILE A 81 0.81 4.57 -4.09
CA ILE A 81 0.64 3.26 -4.73
C ILE A 81 -0.35 2.40 -3.94
N LEU A 82 -0.32 2.48 -2.61
CA LEU A 82 -1.29 1.82 -1.74
C LEU A 82 -2.71 2.32 -1.97
N GLU A 83 -2.89 3.63 -2.19
CA GLU A 83 -4.20 4.15 -2.54
C GLU A 83 -4.76 3.55 -3.83
N MET A 84 -3.89 3.29 -4.80
CA MET A 84 -4.27 2.62 -6.05
C MET A 84 -4.56 1.13 -5.80
N THR A 85 -3.71 0.42 -5.05
CA THR A 85 -3.88 -1.03 -4.84
C THR A 85 -5.13 -1.36 -4.01
N LEU A 86 -5.59 -0.46 -3.14
CA LEU A 86 -6.81 -0.66 -2.35
C LEU A 86 -8.10 -0.53 -3.17
N ILE A 87 -8.05 -0.06 -4.43
CA ILE A 87 -9.21 -0.04 -5.33
C ILE A 87 -9.73 -1.48 -5.51
N PRO A 88 -11.06 -1.72 -5.36
CA PRO A 88 -11.68 -3.05 -5.48
C PRO A 88 -11.79 -3.52 -6.94
N GLU A 89 -10.64 -3.65 -7.60
CA GLU A 89 -10.48 -4.17 -8.93
C GLU A 89 -9.36 -5.23 -8.92
N THR A 90 -9.73 -6.49 -9.14
CA THR A 90 -8.85 -7.65 -8.88
C THR A 90 -7.61 -7.70 -9.78
N GLU A 91 -7.75 -7.38 -11.06
CA GLU A 91 -6.63 -7.49 -12.00
C GLU A 91 -5.63 -6.34 -11.82
N LEU A 92 -6.13 -5.15 -11.48
CA LEU A 92 -5.34 -4.02 -11.01
C LEU A 92 -4.52 -4.41 -9.78
N ARG A 93 -5.18 -4.91 -8.72
CA ARG A 93 -4.52 -5.39 -7.48
C ARG A 93 -3.37 -6.34 -7.79
N LYS A 94 -3.66 -7.41 -8.53
CA LYS A 94 -2.65 -8.43 -8.90
C LYS A 94 -1.46 -7.85 -9.65
N ALA A 95 -1.70 -6.90 -10.54
CA ALA A 95 -0.63 -6.30 -11.33
C ALA A 95 0.22 -5.33 -10.51
N THR A 96 -0.37 -4.59 -9.57
CA THR A 96 0.31 -3.48 -8.87
C THR A 96 0.88 -3.85 -7.50
N ILE A 97 0.34 -4.85 -6.79
CA ILE A 97 0.90 -5.33 -5.52
C ILE A 97 2.40 -5.69 -5.62
N PRO A 98 2.90 -6.35 -6.70
CA PRO A 98 4.33 -6.64 -6.85
C PRO A 98 5.26 -5.42 -6.85
N ILE A 99 4.74 -4.21 -7.01
CA ILE A 99 5.53 -2.98 -6.89
C ILE A 99 6.09 -2.83 -5.46
N PHE A 100 5.32 -3.22 -4.44
CA PHE A 100 5.76 -3.18 -3.04
C PHE A 100 6.96 -4.09 -2.77
N PHE A 101 6.93 -5.30 -3.33
CA PHE A 101 8.07 -6.20 -3.26
C PHE A 101 9.31 -5.58 -3.93
N ASP A 102 9.13 -4.97 -5.10
CA ASP A 102 10.23 -4.28 -5.78
C ASP A 102 10.77 -3.09 -4.95
N MET A 103 9.91 -2.35 -4.24
CA MET A 103 10.35 -1.32 -3.29
C MET A 103 11.20 -1.90 -2.15
N MET A 104 10.75 -2.99 -1.52
CA MET A 104 11.50 -3.69 -0.46
C MET A 104 12.89 -4.10 -0.95
N VAL A 105 12.96 -4.73 -2.14
CA VAL A 105 14.23 -5.19 -2.72
C VAL A 105 15.16 -4.01 -3.02
N HIS A 106 14.64 -2.89 -3.53
CA HIS A 106 15.47 -1.73 -3.85
C HIS A 106 15.99 -1.01 -2.61
N GLU A 107 15.20 -0.94 -1.53
CA GLU A 107 15.66 -0.41 -0.25
C GLU A 107 16.68 -1.34 0.40
N PHE A 108 16.41 -2.65 0.43
CA PHE A 108 17.33 -3.64 1.02
C PHE A 108 18.73 -3.62 0.39
N ASN A 109 18.79 -3.49 -0.94
CA ASN A 109 20.03 -3.47 -1.71
C ASN A 109 20.65 -2.06 -1.84
N GLN A 110 20.14 -1.06 -1.13
CA GLN A 110 20.74 0.28 -1.09
C GLN A 110 22.20 0.23 -0.66
N PRO A 111 23.15 0.79 -1.43
CA PRO A 111 24.51 0.99 -0.94
C PRO A 111 24.52 2.01 0.19
N ILE A 112 25.19 1.70 1.31
CA ILE A 112 25.37 2.66 2.40
C ILE A 112 26.47 3.66 2.00
N PRO A 113 26.23 4.98 2.05
CA PRO A 113 27.24 5.98 1.72
C PRO A 113 28.52 5.79 2.55
N ASN A 114 29.69 5.84 1.89
CA ASN A 114 31.00 5.66 2.52
C ASN A 114 31.24 4.28 3.17
N SER A 115 30.52 3.25 2.74
CA SER A 115 30.65 1.87 3.22
C SER A 115 30.64 0.88 2.07
N ASN A 116 31.29 -0.28 2.25
CA ASN A 116 31.23 -1.40 1.31
C ASN A 116 30.00 -2.31 1.55
N HIS A 117 29.12 -1.92 2.47
CA HIS A 117 27.93 -2.67 2.86
C HIS A 117 26.67 -2.10 2.20
N ILE A 118 25.69 -2.97 1.99
CA ILE A 118 24.31 -2.60 1.65
C ILE A 118 23.49 -2.39 2.92
N GLN A 119 22.34 -1.73 2.80
CA GLN A 119 21.40 -1.43 3.88
C GLN A 119 20.96 -2.71 4.62
N GLY A 120 20.63 -3.77 3.89
CA GLY A 120 20.29 -5.08 4.47
C GLY A 120 18.97 -5.09 5.26
N ASN A 121 18.13 -4.07 5.08
CA ASN A 121 16.79 -3.97 5.64
C ASN A 121 15.92 -3.04 4.77
N PHE A 122 14.61 -3.05 4.99
CA PHE A 122 13.65 -2.16 4.31
C PHE A 122 12.77 -1.39 5.32
N HIS A 123 13.37 -0.90 6.41
CA HIS A 123 12.62 -0.29 7.51
C HIS A 123 11.84 0.96 7.10
N GLU A 124 12.36 1.82 6.22
CA GLU A 124 11.65 3.04 5.81
C GLU A 124 10.39 2.69 5.01
N PHE A 125 10.50 1.76 4.07
CA PHE A 125 9.36 1.19 3.36
C PHE A 125 8.35 0.56 4.32
N GLU A 126 8.80 -0.28 5.25
CA GLU A 126 7.93 -0.97 6.20
C GLU A 126 7.15 0.01 7.09
N ASN A 127 7.83 1.02 7.63
CA ASN A 127 7.25 2.06 8.48
C ASN A 127 6.16 2.82 7.73
N GLU A 128 6.47 3.25 6.50
CA GLU A 128 5.53 4.00 5.68
C GLU A 128 4.33 3.13 5.28
N MET A 129 4.56 1.86 4.93
CA MET A 129 3.50 0.93 4.56
C MET A 129 2.51 0.72 5.71
N ILE A 130 3.00 0.46 6.92
CA ILE A 130 2.17 0.30 8.14
C ILE A 130 1.37 1.58 8.41
N THR A 131 2.05 2.73 8.37
CA THR A 131 1.45 4.05 8.63
C THR A 131 0.31 4.37 7.64
N LYS A 132 0.54 4.12 6.35
CA LYS A 132 -0.42 4.40 5.29
C LYS A 132 -1.55 3.39 5.25
N LEU A 133 -1.28 2.11 5.50
CA LEU A 133 -2.32 1.09 5.63
C LEU A 133 -3.31 1.46 6.71
N ASP A 134 -2.81 1.73 7.91
CA ASP A 134 -3.65 2.14 9.02
C ASP A 134 -4.57 3.32 8.63
N THR A 135 -4.00 4.42 8.13
CA THR A 135 -4.77 5.62 7.79
C THR A 135 -5.82 5.35 6.71
N LEU A 136 -5.48 4.55 5.70
CA LEU A 136 -6.37 4.28 4.57
C LEU A 136 -7.47 3.28 4.92
N ILE A 137 -7.19 2.25 5.73
CA ILE A 137 -8.22 1.30 6.18
C ILE A 137 -9.19 1.98 7.15
N GLU A 138 -8.69 2.80 8.08
CA GLU A 138 -9.53 3.67 8.91
C GLU A 138 -10.42 4.59 8.07
N GLY A 139 -9.87 5.14 6.98
CA GLY A 139 -10.59 5.93 5.98
C GLY A 139 -11.60 5.16 5.13
N GLY A 140 -11.86 3.89 5.43
CA GLY A 140 -12.89 3.08 4.77
C GLY A 140 -12.42 2.32 3.54
N ARG A 141 -11.12 2.31 3.23
CA ARG A 141 -10.56 1.60 2.06
C ARG A 141 -10.11 0.19 2.43
N GLY A 142 -9.84 -0.65 1.42
CA GLY A 142 -9.43 -2.05 1.62
C GLY A 142 -10.56 -2.99 2.03
N ASP A 143 -10.36 -4.29 1.80
CA ASP A 143 -11.32 -5.34 2.06
C ASP A 143 -10.62 -6.69 2.27
N GLU A 144 -11.39 -7.72 2.65
CA GLU A 144 -10.87 -9.06 2.88
C GLU A 144 -10.22 -9.66 1.62
N GLN A 145 -10.71 -9.30 0.42
CA GLN A 145 -10.11 -9.75 -0.83
C GLN A 145 -8.71 -9.13 -1.03
N TYR A 146 -8.54 -7.85 -0.70
CA TYR A 146 -7.25 -7.18 -0.75
C TYR A 146 -6.25 -7.85 0.19
N MET A 147 -6.65 -8.12 1.44
CA MET A 147 -5.81 -8.81 2.42
C MET A 147 -5.32 -10.16 1.88
N LYS A 148 -6.23 -11.00 1.39
CA LYS A 148 -5.88 -12.32 0.82
C LYS A 148 -4.94 -12.20 -0.38
N LEU A 149 -5.25 -11.31 -1.33
CA LEU A 149 -4.42 -11.12 -2.53
C LEU A 149 -3.04 -10.56 -2.19
N PHE A 150 -2.97 -9.61 -1.24
CA PHE A 150 -1.70 -9.03 -0.80
C PHE A 150 -0.81 -10.10 -0.18
N THR A 151 -1.34 -10.86 0.78
CA THR A 151 -0.61 -11.94 1.45
C THR A 151 -0.13 -12.99 0.44
N GLU A 152 -1.02 -13.53 -0.40
CA GLU A 152 -0.68 -14.58 -1.38
C GLU A 152 0.42 -14.13 -2.34
N ILE A 153 0.31 -12.92 -2.91
CA ILE A 153 1.28 -12.41 -3.89
C ILE A 153 2.62 -12.12 -3.22
N MET A 154 2.60 -11.46 -2.06
CA MET A 154 3.83 -11.03 -1.39
C MET A 154 4.57 -12.23 -0.78
N GLU A 155 3.87 -13.21 -0.20
CA GLU A 155 4.47 -14.48 0.25
C GLU A 155 5.19 -15.17 -0.90
N HIS A 156 4.51 -15.38 -2.03
CA HIS A 156 5.11 -16.03 -3.20
C HIS A 156 6.36 -15.28 -3.72
N LEU A 157 6.34 -13.95 -3.73
CA LEU A 157 7.49 -13.15 -4.16
C LEU A 157 8.66 -13.22 -3.17
N CYS A 158 8.37 -13.17 -1.86
CA CYS A 158 9.36 -13.30 -0.80
C CYS A 158 9.99 -14.71 -0.77
N ASP A 159 9.20 -15.77 -0.92
CA ASP A 159 9.69 -17.15 -1.01
C ASP A 159 10.63 -17.36 -2.20
N GLY A 160 10.35 -16.69 -3.32
CA GLY A 160 11.21 -16.71 -4.51
C GLY A 160 12.55 -15.99 -4.34
N ASN A 161 12.76 -15.19 -3.29
CA ASN A 161 13.98 -14.39 -3.10
C ASN A 161 14.71 -14.76 -1.81
N VAL A 162 15.73 -15.61 -1.94
CA VAL A 162 16.54 -16.14 -0.83
C VAL A 162 17.14 -15.06 0.07
N VAL A 163 17.47 -13.88 -0.47
CA VAL A 163 18.15 -12.83 0.28
C VAL A 163 17.23 -12.14 1.28
N ILE A 164 15.99 -11.86 0.87
CA ILE A 164 15.03 -11.12 1.71
C ILE A 164 13.93 -12.00 2.27
N ARG A 165 13.90 -13.31 1.96
CA ARG A 165 12.81 -14.22 2.31
C ARG A 165 12.38 -14.10 3.75
N ASP A 166 13.29 -14.30 4.70
CA ASP A 166 12.92 -14.40 6.12
C ASP A 166 12.38 -13.06 6.65
N GLN A 167 13.01 -11.94 6.28
CA GLN A 167 12.52 -10.59 6.65
C GLN A 167 11.21 -10.25 5.93
N GLY A 168 11.09 -10.63 4.66
CA GLY A 168 9.92 -10.41 3.82
C GLY A 168 8.70 -11.20 4.28
N LEU A 169 8.85 -12.47 4.66
CA LEU A 169 7.76 -13.28 5.23
C LEU A 169 7.33 -12.74 6.59
N THR A 170 8.28 -12.30 7.43
CA THR A 170 7.95 -11.64 8.70
C THR A 170 7.11 -10.39 8.45
N PHE A 171 7.50 -9.56 7.49
CA PHE A 171 6.74 -8.40 7.07
C PHE A 171 5.34 -8.74 6.57
N VAL A 172 5.20 -9.78 5.73
CA VAL A 172 3.88 -10.18 5.20
C VAL A 172 2.95 -10.64 6.32
N ASN A 173 3.45 -11.40 7.30
CA ASN A 173 2.69 -11.77 8.49
C ASN A 173 2.27 -10.54 9.30
N THR A 174 3.17 -9.57 9.51
CA THR A 174 2.84 -8.30 10.17
C THR A 174 1.74 -7.53 9.44
N ILE A 175 1.78 -7.47 8.10
CA ILE A 175 0.73 -6.80 7.32
C ILE A 175 -0.59 -7.58 7.38
N TYR A 176 -0.56 -8.90 7.37
CA TYR A 176 -1.74 -9.73 7.55
C TYR A 176 -2.43 -9.44 8.89
N ASP A 177 -1.68 -9.53 10.00
CA ASP A 177 -2.21 -9.28 11.34
C ASP A 177 -2.75 -7.85 11.49
N LEU A 178 -2.06 -6.87 10.91
CA LEU A 178 -2.50 -5.48 10.89
C LEU A 178 -3.82 -5.33 10.11
N LEU A 179 -3.91 -5.88 8.90
CA LEU A 179 -5.11 -5.79 8.07
C LEU A 179 -6.30 -6.48 8.75
N GLU A 180 -6.10 -7.66 9.35
CA GLU A 180 -7.15 -8.38 10.08
C GLU A 180 -7.73 -7.50 11.19
N ARG A 181 -6.87 -6.92 12.03
CA ARG A 181 -7.28 -6.07 13.16
C ARG A 181 -7.92 -4.77 12.70
N LEU A 182 -7.38 -4.11 11.67
CA LEU A 182 -7.94 -2.87 11.13
C LEU A 182 -9.31 -3.09 10.45
N LEU A 183 -9.48 -4.21 9.74
CA LEU A 183 -10.77 -4.54 9.13
C LEU A 183 -11.82 -4.82 10.20
N VAL A 184 -11.47 -5.52 11.28
CA VAL A 184 -12.33 -5.72 12.45
C VAL A 184 -12.66 -4.37 13.10
N TYR A 185 -11.65 -3.55 13.37
CA TYR A 185 -11.82 -2.20 13.94
C TYR A 185 -12.78 -1.34 13.13
N ARG A 186 -12.67 -1.36 11.80
CA ARG A 186 -13.57 -0.62 10.92
C ARG A 186 -15.03 -1.04 11.07
N THR A 187 -15.30 -2.32 11.33
CA THR A 187 -16.68 -2.80 11.58
C THR A 187 -17.18 -2.41 12.97
N ILE A 188 -16.32 -2.44 13.98
CA ILE A 188 -16.68 -2.21 15.38
C ILE A 188 -16.77 -0.72 15.73
N ILE A 189 -16.01 0.16 15.09
CA ILE A 189 -16.05 1.59 15.42
C ILE A 189 -17.41 2.25 15.15
N GLN A 190 -18.22 1.64 14.27
CA GLN A 190 -19.60 2.05 13.99
C GLN A 190 -20.61 1.47 14.99
N ASP A 191 -20.18 0.60 15.90
CA ASP A 191 -21.02 0.00 16.94
C ASP A 191 -21.38 1.01 18.04
N GLU A 192 -22.64 0.97 18.50
CA GLU A 192 -23.11 1.78 19.62
C GLU A 192 -22.47 1.33 20.95
N ILE A 193 -22.08 0.06 21.05
CA ILE A 193 -21.52 -0.53 22.27
C ILE A 193 -20.09 -0.02 22.49
N ARG A 194 -19.88 0.72 23.60
CA ARG A 194 -18.58 1.32 23.95
C ARG A 194 -17.52 0.27 24.28
N GLU A 195 -17.89 -0.81 24.95
CA GLU A 195 -16.97 -1.87 25.39
C GLU A 195 -16.29 -2.58 24.21
N HIS A 196 -17.02 -2.80 23.12
CA HIS A 196 -16.47 -3.39 21.89
C HIS A 196 -15.42 -2.47 21.27
N ARG A 197 -15.69 -1.16 21.23
CA ARG A 197 -14.76 -0.14 20.71
C ARG A 197 -13.48 -0.05 21.54
N ILE A 198 -13.60 -0.06 22.87
CA ILE A 198 -12.45 -0.09 23.79
C ILE A 198 -11.61 -1.35 23.56
N THR A 199 -12.25 -2.52 23.53
CA THR A 199 -11.55 -3.81 23.34
C THR A 199 -10.78 -3.83 22.02
N CYS A 200 -11.37 -3.32 20.94
CA CYS A 200 -10.71 -3.29 19.64
C CYS A 200 -9.51 -2.30 19.60
N ILE A 201 -9.61 -1.16 20.28
CA ILE A 201 -8.52 -0.19 20.37
C ILE A 201 -7.37 -0.73 21.22
N VAL A 202 -7.68 -1.42 22.33
CA VAL A 202 -6.67 -2.09 23.15
C VAL A 202 -5.95 -3.17 22.34
N ASN A 203 -6.69 -3.97 21.56
CA ASN A 203 -6.10 -4.97 20.68
C ASN A 203 -5.11 -4.38 19.64
N LEU A 204 -5.44 -3.21 19.07
CA LEU A 204 -4.52 -2.48 18.17
C LEU A 204 -3.33 -1.88 18.92
N LEU A 205 -3.53 -1.36 20.14
CA LEU A 205 -2.46 -0.88 21.00
C LEU A 205 -1.45 -1.97 21.32
N ASP A 206 -1.93 -3.13 21.76
CA ASP A 206 -1.09 -4.29 22.07
C ASP A 206 -0.29 -4.70 20.84
N PHE A 207 -0.93 -4.76 19.66
CA PHE A 207 -0.24 -5.04 18.40
C PHE A 207 0.85 -4.02 18.09
N TYR A 208 0.54 -2.71 18.11
CA TYR A 208 1.53 -1.67 17.82
C TYR A 208 2.67 -1.63 18.85
N HIS A 209 2.41 -2.06 20.09
CA HIS A 209 3.43 -2.26 21.10
C HIS A 209 4.34 -3.44 20.75
N GLU A 210 3.78 -4.60 20.37
CA GLU A 210 4.52 -5.80 19.98
C GLU A 210 5.45 -5.55 18.79
N ILE A 211 4.98 -4.80 17.79
CA ILE A 211 5.78 -4.45 16.60
C ILE A 211 6.64 -3.19 16.78
N ASN A 212 6.76 -2.68 18.02
CA ASN A 212 7.57 -1.52 18.39
C ASN A 212 7.27 -0.22 17.59
N ARG A 213 6.00 0.02 17.23
CA ARG A 213 5.55 1.22 16.51
C ARG A 213 5.02 2.29 17.45
N GLN A 214 5.95 3.01 18.11
CA GLN A 214 5.62 3.99 19.16
C GLN A 214 4.67 5.11 18.71
N GLU A 215 4.84 5.66 17.50
CA GLU A 215 3.98 6.74 17.01
C GLU A 215 2.53 6.28 16.85
N MET A 216 2.33 5.09 16.27
CA MET A 216 1.00 4.49 16.13
C MET A 216 0.40 4.17 17.49
N TYR A 217 1.19 3.59 18.39
CA TYR A 217 0.78 3.31 19.76
C TYR A 217 0.27 4.58 20.46
N ILE A 218 1.02 5.68 20.41
CA ILE A 218 0.62 6.97 21.03
C ILE A 218 -0.68 7.48 20.42
N ARG A 219 -0.85 7.38 19.10
CA ARG A 219 -2.06 7.84 18.43
C ARG A 219 -3.29 7.04 18.86
N TYR A 220 -3.17 5.72 18.97
CA TYR A 220 -4.27 4.87 19.49
C TYR A 220 -4.51 5.07 20.99
N LEU A 221 -3.47 5.43 21.76
CA LEU A 221 -3.61 5.74 23.18
C LEU A 221 -4.45 7.00 23.36
N HIS A 222 -4.21 8.04 22.57
CA HIS A 222 -5.07 9.23 22.55
C HIS A 222 -6.51 8.90 22.18
N LYS A 223 -6.74 8.06 21.15
CA LYS A 223 -8.10 7.60 20.80
C LYS A 223 -8.78 6.84 21.95
N LEU A 224 -8.02 6.05 22.70
CA LEU A 224 -8.53 5.35 23.88
C LEU A 224 -8.89 6.33 25.01
N CYS A 225 -8.06 7.34 25.25
CA CYS A 225 -8.33 8.40 26.21
C CYS A 225 -9.60 9.19 25.86
N ASP A 226 -9.79 9.53 24.59
CA ASP A 226 -10.98 10.29 24.13
C ASP A 226 -12.30 9.50 24.30
N LEU A 227 -12.23 8.17 24.46
CA LEU A 227 -13.39 7.30 24.70
C LEU A 227 -13.75 7.11 26.18
N HIS A 228 -12.84 7.47 27.10
CA HIS A 228 -13.04 7.39 28.55
C HIS A 228 -13.66 8.68 29.09
#